data_AF-A0A6P7GC59-F1
#
_entry.id   AF-A0A6P7GC59-F1
#
_cell.length_a   1.000
_cell.length_b   1.000
_cell.length_c   1.000
_cell.angle_alpha   90.00
_cell.angle_beta   90.00
_cell.angle_gamma   90.00
#
_symmetry.space_group_name_H-M   'P 1'
#
loop_
_entity.id
_entity.type
_entity.pdbx_description
1 polymer ?
#
loop_
_entity_poly.entity_id
_entity_poly.type
_entity_poly.pdbx_seq_one_letter_code
_entity_poly.pdbx_strand_id
1 'polypeptide(L)'
;MDNIRNNTEKSKEHYKNQRREAKRLCRQKKREFLEKQLEIIEENYAQKEVRDFYQGVKKTRATQNKYTMFCRNKDGTLLGGKTEKLNRWAEYFEELLNDKGQTETEMQQQRQEIEQQQIQETEQLQI
;
A
#
# COMPACT_ATOMS: atom_id res chain seq x y z
N MET A 1 -25.58 11.87 -17.77
CA MET A 1 -25.09 11.66 -16.39
C MET A 1 -26.29 11.36 -15.53
N ASP A 2 -26.53 10.08 -15.22
CA ASP A 2 -27.74 9.66 -14.52
C ASP A 2 -27.71 10.13 -13.07
N ASN A 3 -28.70 10.96 -12.78
CA ASN A 3 -28.88 11.72 -11.57
C ASN A 3 -29.33 10.78 -10.44
N ILE A 4 -28.63 10.81 -9.31
CA ILE A 4 -28.95 10.11 -8.06
C ILE A 4 -30.25 10.70 -7.49
N ARG A 5 -31.38 10.44 -8.14
CA ARG A 5 -32.71 10.88 -7.74
C ARG A 5 -33.48 9.65 -7.33
N ASN A 6 -33.36 9.32 -6.04
CA ASN A 6 -34.42 8.83 -5.16
C ASN A 6 -33.79 8.42 -3.82
N ASN A 7 -33.42 9.42 -3.02
CA ASN A 7 -33.02 9.29 -1.60
C ASN A 7 -34.26 9.02 -0.72
N THR A 8 -35.10 8.08 -1.13
CA THR A 8 -36.27 7.64 -0.38
C THR A 8 -35.82 6.54 0.57
N GLU A 9 -36.33 6.50 1.81
CA GLU A 9 -35.99 5.43 2.78
C GLU A 9 -36.19 4.02 2.19
N LYS A 10 -37.21 3.85 1.33
CA LYS A 10 -37.45 2.61 0.57
C LYS A 10 -36.28 2.21 -0.35
N SER A 11 -35.62 3.18 -0.99
CA SER A 11 -34.47 2.94 -1.87
C SER A 11 -33.24 2.50 -1.07
N LYS A 12 -33.00 3.15 0.09
CA LYS A 12 -31.94 2.74 1.03
C LYS A 12 -32.19 1.35 1.59
N GLU A 13 -33.43 1.05 1.96
CA GLU A 13 -33.82 -0.26 2.47
C GLU A 13 -33.65 -1.35 1.41
N HIS A 14 -34.09 -1.08 0.17
CA HIS A 14 -33.89 -1.98 -0.96
C HIS A 14 -32.41 -2.28 -1.20
N TYR A 15 -31.56 -1.25 -1.24
CA TYR A 15 -30.11 -1.41 -1.36
C TYR A 15 -29.53 -2.24 -0.20
N LYS A 16 -29.93 -1.97 1.05
CA LYS A 16 -29.48 -2.73 2.23
C LYS A 16 -29.86 -4.20 2.10
N ASN A 17 -31.06 -4.51 1.64
CA ASN A 17 -31.54 -5.87 1.45
C ASN A 17 -30.77 -6.59 0.33
N GLN A 18 -30.62 -5.95 -0.84
CA GLN A 18 -29.81 -6.50 -1.93
C GLN A 18 -28.36 -6.76 -1.50
N ARG A 19 -27.77 -5.83 -0.73
CA ARG A 19 -26.41 -5.99 -0.20
C ARG A 19 -26.30 -7.14 0.81
N ARG A 20 -27.31 -7.34 1.66
CA ARG A 20 -27.37 -8.50 2.58
C ARG A 20 -27.42 -9.81 1.81
N GLU A 21 -28.29 -9.90 0.81
CA GLU A 21 -28.43 -11.09 -0.03
C GLU A 21 -27.15 -11.39 -0.82
N ALA A 22 -26.55 -10.38 -1.45
CA ALA A 22 -25.27 -10.54 -2.14
C ALA A 22 -24.17 -11.05 -1.18
N LYS A 23 -24.08 -10.47 0.04
CA LYS A 23 -23.11 -10.90 1.04
C LYS A 23 -23.38 -12.33 1.50
N ARG A 24 -24.64 -12.71 1.70
CA ARG A 24 -25.05 -14.07 2.05
C ARG A 24 -24.63 -15.06 0.96
N LEU A 25 -24.93 -14.76 -0.30
CA LEU A 25 -24.57 -15.57 -1.45
C LEU A 25 -23.04 -15.73 -1.57
N CYS A 26 -22.27 -14.65 -1.48
CA CYS A 26 -20.82 -14.72 -1.52
C CYS A 26 -20.24 -15.58 -0.39
N ARG A 27 -20.79 -15.48 0.83
CA ARG A 27 -20.37 -16.31 1.97
C ARG A 27 -20.70 -17.78 1.75
N GLN A 28 -21.89 -18.07 1.24
CA GLN A 28 -22.32 -19.43 0.91
C GLN A 28 -21.41 -20.03 -0.17
N LYS A 29 -21.22 -19.33 -1.29
CA LYS A 29 -20.34 -19.79 -2.39
C LYS A 29 -18.89 -19.98 -1.95
N LYS A 30 -18.38 -19.10 -1.08
CA LYS A 30 -17.06 -19.27 -0.48
C LYS A 30 -16.99 -20.56 0.35
N ARG A 31 -18.04 -20.88 1.12
CA ARG A 31 -18.09 -22.11 1.92
C ARG A 31 -18.15 -23.35 1.04
N GLU A 32 -19.08 -23.39 0.09
CA GLU A 32 -19.22 -24.50 -0.88
C GLU A 32 -17.91 -24.76 -1.62
N PHE A 33 -17.21 -23.69 -2.04
CA PHE A 33 -15.91 -23.82 -2.67
C PHE A 33 -14.88 -24.46 -1.73
N LEU A 34 -14.77 -23.99 -0.49
CA LEU A 34 -13.81 -24.52 0.48
C LEU A 34 -14.10 -25.98 0.85
N GLU A 35 -15.38 -26.34 1.00
CA GLU A 35 -15.83 -27.70 1.28
C GLU A 35 -15.42 -28.65 0.15
N LYS A 36 -15.68 -28.28 -1.11
CA LYS A 36 -15.22 -29.03 -2.28
C LYS A 36 -13.69 -29.17 -2.33
N GLN A 37 -12.94 -28.13 -1.93
CA GLN A 37 -11.48 -28.24 -1.86
C GLN A 37 -11.02 -29.21 -0.77
N LEU A 38 -11.74 -29.30 0.36
CA LEU A 38 -11.44 -30.26 1.42
C LEU A 38 -11.74 -31.69 0.98
N GLU A 39 -12.89 -31.93 0.34
CA GLU A 39 -13.25 -33.24 -0.24
C GLU A 39 -12.15 -33.76 -1.17
N ILE A 40 -11.64 -32.91 -2.08
CA ILE A 40 -10.53 -33.28 -2.99
C ILE A 40 -9.25 -33.64 -2.20
N ILE A 41 -8.96 -32.94 -1.10
CA ILE A 41 -7.79 -33.23 -0.27
C ILE A 41 -7.96 -34.58 0.44
N GLU A 42 -9.15 -34.87 0.94
CA GLU A 42 -9.48 -36.15 1.59
C GLU A 42 -9.42 -37.32 0.60
N GLU A 43 -9.93 -37.14 -0.62
CA GLU A 43 -9.82 -38.12 -1.70
C GLU A 43 -8.36 -38.40 -2.07
N ASN A 44 -7.54 -37.35 -2.23
CA ASN A 44 -6.11 -37.52 -2.51
C ASN A 44 -5.38 -38.28 -1.39
N TYR A 45 -5.78 -38.06 -0.14
CA TYR A 45 -5.25 -38.82 1.00
C TYR A 45 -5.67 -40.30 0.92
N ALA A 46 -6.94 -40.58 0.64
CA ALA A 46 -7.46 -41.94 0.50
C ALA A 46 -6.78 -42.70 -0.66
N GLN A 47 -6.50 -42.01 -1.77
CA GLN A 47 -5.82 -42.55 -2.95
C GLN A 47 -4.29 -42.64 -2.78
N LYS A 48 -3.73 -42.19 -1.65
CA LYS A 48 -2.28 -42.12 -1.38
C LYS A 48 -1.50 -41.23 -2.38
N GLU A 49 -2.17 -40.24 -2.95
CA GLU A 49 -1.56 -39.22 -3.81
C GLU A 49 -0.86 -38.14 -2.97
N VAL A 50 0.29 -38.52 -2.40
CA VAL A 50 1.03 -37.74 -1.39
C VAL A 50 1.34 -36.32 -1.88
N ARG A 51 1.78 -36.18 -3.13
CA ARG A 51 2.16 -34.88 -3.71
C ARG A 51 0.97 -33.92 -3.75
N ASP A 52 -0.17 -34.39 -4.23
CA ASP A 52 -1.35 -33.56 -4.47
C ASP A 52 -2.08 -33.26 -3.17
N PHE A 53 -2.08 -34.19 -2.22
CA PHE A 53 -2.49 -33.95 -0.83
C PHE A 53 -1.72 -32.77 -0.21
N TYR A 54 -0.38 -32.84 -0.19
CA TYR A 54 0.43 -31.77 0.42
C TYR A 54 0.31 -30.44 -0.32
N GLN A 55 0.16 -30.45 -1.65
CA GLN A 55 -0.12 -29.23 -2.42
C GLN A 55 -1.47 -28.62 -2.07
N GLY A 56 -2.51 -29.44 -1.93
CA GLY A 56 -3.84 -29.01 -1.48
C GLY A 56 -3.78 -28.36 -0.11
N VAL A 57 -3.18 -29.05 0.88
CA VAL A 57 -2.98 -28.52 2.25
C VAL A 57 -2.20 -27.20 2.24
N LYS A 58 -1.13 -27.12 1.44
CA LYS A 58 -0.33 -25.89 1.29
C LYS A 58 -1.16 -24.72 0.77
N LYS A 59 -2.01 -24.94 -0.24
CA LYS A 59 -2.90 -23.90 -0.80
C LYS A 59 -3.92 -23.41 0.23
N THR A 60 -4.49 -24.31 1.04
CA THR A 60 -5.42 -23.94 2.12
C THR A 60 -4.75 -23.06 3.19
N ARG A 61 -3.49 -23.34 3.53
CA ARG A 61 -2.69 -22.56 4.49
C ARG A 61 -2.14 -21.24 3.94
N ALA A 62 -1.89 -21.15 2.63
CA ALA A 62 -1.25 -19.99 1.98
C ALA A 62 -2.11 -18.71 1.90
N THR A 63 -3.19 -18.62 2.68
CA THR A 63 -4.06 -17.46 2.77
C THR A 63 -3.49 -16.33 3.65
N GLN A 64 -2.36 -16.56 4.31
CA GLN A 64 -1.68 -15.57 5.15
C GLN A 64 -0.55 -14.91 4.33
N ASN A 65 -0.68 -13.61 4.07
CA ASN A 65 0.33 -12.70 3.50
C ASN A 65 0.49 -12.68 1.98
N LYS A 66 -0.59 -12.31 1.28
CA LYS A 66 -0.44 -11.43 0.12
C LYS A 66 -0.73 -10.02 0.58
N TYR A 67 0.21 -9.40 1.30
CA TYR A 67 0.16 -7.94 1.44
C TYR A 67 0.27 -7.39 0.03
N THR A 68 -0.85 -7.01 -0.55
CA THR A 68 -0.86 -6.12 -1.70
C THR A 68 -0.32 -4.79 -1.18
N MET A 69 1.01 -4.65 -1.19
CA MET A 69 1.69 -3.42 -0.80
C MET A 69 1.38 -2.37 -1.87
N PHE A 70 0.19 -1.76 -1.77
CA PHE A 70 -0.16 -0.60 -2.57
C PHE A 70 0.64 0.60 -2.06
N CYS A 71 1.18 1.40 -2.98
CA CYS A 71 1.82 2.68 -2.66
C CYS A 71 0.85 3.80 -3.01
N ARG A 72 0.90 4.95 -2.34
CA ARG A 72 0.14 6.13 -2.78
C ARG A 72 1.00 6.99 -3.70
N ASN A 73 0.41 7.42 -4.81
CA ASN A 73 1.00 8.48 -5.61
C ASN A 73 0.92 9.83 -4.88
N LYS A 74 1.55 10.88 -5.40
CA LYS A 74 1.49 12.25 -4.85
C LYS A 74 0.07 12.76 -4.68
N ASP A 75 -0.81 12.47 -5.64
CA ASP A 75 -2.23 12.85 -5.60
C ASP A 75 -3.09 11.95 -4.69
N GLY A 76 -2.47 10.99 -3.98
CA GLY A 76 -3.16 10.07 -3.07
C GLY A 76 -3.76 8.82 -3.74
N THR A 77 -3.66 8.68 -5.06
CA THR A 77 -4.13 7.49 -5.80
C THR A 77 -3.32 6.24 -5.45
N LEU A 78 -3.97 5.07 -5.32
CA LEU A 78 -3.30 3.81 -5.01
C LEU A 78 -2.65 3.19 -6.25
N LEU A 79 -1.33 2.99 -6.18
CA LEU A 79 -0.50 2.33 -7.19
C LEU A 79 -0.32 0.85 -6.83
N GLY A 80 -0.76 -0.03 -7.75
CA GLY A 80 -0.69 -1.48 -7.61
C GLY A 80 0.44 -2.11 -8.40
N GLY A 81 0.82 -1.49 -9.52
CA GLY A 81 1.83 -2.01 -10.45
C GLY A 81 3.24 -1.96 -9.88
N LYS A 82 4.06 -2.94 -10.26
CA LYS A 82 5.49 -2.97 -9.87
C LYS A 82 6.22 -1.75 -10.43
N THR A 83 6.04 -1.45 -11.72
CA THR A 83 6.69 -0.33 -12.40
C THR A 83 6.23 1.02 -11.85
N GLU A 84 4.93 1.19 -11.63
CA GLU A 84 4.36 2.41 -11.04
C GLU A 84 4.97 2.72 -9.68
N LYS A 85 5.16 1.70 -8.83
CA LYS A 85 5.81 1.87 -7.53
C LYS A 85 7.26 2.29 -7.67
N LEU A 86 8.01 1.66 -8.58
CA LEU A 86 9.42 2.01 -8.82
C LEU A 86 9.55 3.46 -9.29
N ASN A 87 8.69 3.89 -10.22
CA ASN A 87 8.68 5.27 -10.70
C ASN A 87 8.33 6.26 -9.58
N ARG A 88 7.32 5.93 -8.75
CA ARG A 88 6.95 6.75 -7.59
C ARG A 88 8.09 6.88 -6.58
N TRP A 89 8.86 5.82 -6.36
CA TRP A 89 10.04 5.84 -5.51
C TRP A 89 11.17 6.68 -6.11
N ALA A 90 11.43 6.54 -7.41
CA ALA A 90 12.43 7.36 -8.10
C ALA A 90 12.09 8.85 -8.00
N GLU A 91 10.86 9.22 -8.33
CA GLU A 91 10.33 10.58 -8.22
C GLU A 91 10.42 11.13 -6.79
N TYR A 92 10.09 10.32 -5.78
CA TYR A 92 10.20 10.73 -4.37
C TYR A 92 11.64 11.08 -3.98
N PHE A 93 12.60 10.22 -4.34
CA PHE A 93 13.99 10.42 -3.98
C PHE A 93 14.64 11.52 -4.82
N GLU A 94 14.23 11.68 -6.07
CA GLU A 94 14.67 12.78 -6.91
C GLU A 94 14.27 14.12 -6.30
N GLU A 95 13.02 14.27 -5.85
CA GLU A 95 12.61 15.47 -5.11
C GLU A 95 13.35 15.59 -3.78
N LEU A 96 13.38 14.53 -2.98
CA LEU A 96 13.97 14.60 -1.63
C LEU A 96 15.46 14.94 -1.65
N LEU A 97 16.21 14.42 -2.62
CA LEU A 97 17.67 14.54 -2.67
C LEU A 97 18.15 15.69 -3.56
N ASN A 98 17.34 16.13 -4.53
CA ASN A 98 17.68 17.24 -5.40
C ASN A 98 16.91 18.52 -5.07
N ASP A 99 16.05 18.52 -4.05
CA ASP A 99 15.54 19.76 -3.48
C ASP A 99 16.72 20.56 -2.93
N LYS A 100 17.01 21.68 -3.58
CA LYS A 100 18.12 22.59 -3.26
C LYS A 100 17.79 23.44 -2.02
N GLY A 101 17.06 22.86 -1.07
CA GLY A 101 16.76 23.46 0.21
C GLY A 101 18.04 23.45 1.05
N GLN A 102 18.68 24.62 1.13
CA GLN A 102 20.04 24.88 1.62
C GLN A 102 21.11 24.55 0.59
N THR A 103 21.08 25.34 -0.48
CA THR A 103 22.17 25.43 -1.44
C THR A 103 23.48 25.60 -0.67
N GLU A 104 24.48 24.81 -1.06
CA GLU A 104 25.86 24.88 -0.61
C GLU A 104 26.39 26.32 -0.49
N THR A 105 25.86 27.22 -1.31
CA THR A 105 26.03 28.67 -1.28
C THR A 105 25.62 29.35 0.03
N GLU A 106 24.45 29.03 0.60
CA GLU A 106 23.97 29.61 1.88
C GLU A 106 24.83 29.12 3.05
N MET A 107 25.22 27.84 3.03
CA MET A 107 26.14 27.27 4.03
C MET A 107 27.57 27.81 3.90
N GLN A 108 28.00 28.18 2.69
CA GLN A 108 29.29 28.82 2.45
C GLN A 108 29.27 30.29 2.91
N GLN A 109 28.19 31.02 2.65
CA GLN A 109 28.00 32.39 3.12
C GLN A 109 28.00 32.48 4.64
N GLN A 110 27.25 31.60 5.33
CA GLN A 110 27.29 31.55 6.79
C GLN A 110 28.67 31.21 7.35
N ARG A 111 29.42 30.31 6.69
CA ARG A 111 30.80 30.00 7.09
C ARG A 111 31.72 31.21 6.97
N GLN A 112 31.62 31.95 5.87
CA GLN A 112 32.43 33.17 5.65
C GLN A 112 32.05 34.29 6.64
N GLU A 113 30.76 34.46 6.95
CA GLU A 113 30.31 35.44 7.93
C GLU A 113 30.81 35.14 9.35
N ILE A 114 30.81 33.86 9.75
CA ILE A 114 31.36 33.42 11.04
C ILE A 114 32.87 33.66 11.11
N GLU A 115 33.59 33.36 10.03
CA GLU A 115 35.05 33.55 9.96
C GLU A 115 35.43 35.05 10.06
N GLN A 116 34.68 35.94 9.39
CA GLN A 116 34.90 37.38 9.48
C GLN A 116 34.62 37.95 10.87
N GLN A 117 33.59 37.45 11.56
CA GLN A 117 33.28 37.87 12.94
C GLN A 117 34.39 37.45 13.92
N GLN A 118 34.92 36.23 13.78
CA GLN A 118 36.02 35.75 14.62
C GLN A 118 37.33 36.53 14.40
N ILE A 119 37.61 36.95 13.15
CA ILE A 119 38.76 37.81 12.84
C ILE A 119 38.59 39.19 13.49
N GLN A 120 37.40 39.78 13.41
CA GLN A 120 37.14 41.09 14.04
C GLN A 120 37.21 41.04 15.58
N GLU A 121 36.71 39.97 16.21
CA GLU A 121 36.80 39.79 17.66
C GLU A 121 38.24 39.59 18.14
N THR A 122 39.07 38.86 17.36
CA THR A 122 40.48 38.66 17.70
C THR A 122 41.32 39.92 17.55
N GLU A 123 41.03 40.77 16.55
CA GLU A 123 41.67 42.08 16.38
C GLU A 123 41.28 43.07 17.49
N GLN A 124 40.04 43.01 18.00
CA GLN A 124 39.57 43.87 19.10
C GLN A 124 40.19 43.52 20.46
N LEU A 125 40.70 42.29 20.65
CA LEU A 125 41.37 41.84 21.86
C LEU A 125 42.88 42.15 21.89
N GLN A 126 43.41 42.81 20.85
CA GLN A 126 44.83 43.11 20.69
C GLN A 126 45.21 44.59 20.96
N ILE A 127 44.29 45.36 21.55
CA ILE A 127 44.52 46.70 22.14
C ILE A 127 44.44 46.59 23.66
#